data_AF-A0A7A7F7L9-F1
#
_entry.id   AF-A0A7A7F7L9-F1
#
_cell.length_a   1.000
_cell.length_b   1.000
_cell.length_c   1.000
_cell.angle_alpha   90.00
_cell.angle_beta   90.00
_cell.angle_gamma   90.00
#
_symmetry.space_group_name_H-M   'P 1'
#
loop_
_entity.id
_entity.type
_entity.pdbx_description
1 polymer ?
#
loop_
_entity_poly.entity_id
_entity_poly.type
_entity_poly.pdbx_seq_one_letter_code
_entity_poly.pdbx_strand_id
1 'polypeptide(L)'
;RRGNAWYPIFHLAPPAGWMNDPNGLIYFNGRYHAFFQHHPASAYQGPMHWGHATSTDMLHWQHEPVALAPGDKYDRDGCFSGSAVDDDGVLSLI
;
A
#
# COMPACT_ATOMS: atom_id res chain seq x y z
N ARG A 1 6.13 -0.74 -21.33
CA ARG A 1 6.46 0.60 -20.77
C ARG A 1 5.15 1.24 -20.31
N ARG A 2 5.10 1.83 -19.10
CA ARG A 2 3.90 2.54 -18.62
C ARG A 2 3.65 3.76 -19.50
N GLY A 3 2.45 3.89 -20.05
CA GLY A 3 2.03 5.12 -20.72
C GLY A 3 1.78 6.22 -19.69
N ASN A 4 2.29 7.44 -19.93
CA ASN A 4 2.23 8.51 -18.92
C ASN A 4 1.01 9.45 -19.07
N ALA A 5 0.22 9.29 -20.15
CA ALA A 5 -0.88 10.22 -20.46
C ALA A 5 -2.00 10.27 -19.41
N TRP A 6 -2.20 9.16 -18.69
CA TRP A 6 -3.30 9.00 -17.72
C TRP A 6 -2.82 8.70 -16.30
N TYR A 7 -1.50 8.71 -16.08
CA TYR A 7 -0.98 8.48 -14.73
C TYR A 7 -1.21 9.73 -13.88
N PRO A 8 -1.77 9.60 -12.66
CA PRO A 8 -2.03 10.77 -11.83
C PRO A 8 -0.72 11.45 -11.43
N ILE A 9 -0.72 12.78 -11.50
CA ILE A 9 0.46 13.59 -11.15
C ILE A 9 0.46 14.07 -9.70
N PHE A 10 -0.70 14.01 -9.02
CA PHE A 10 -0.87 14.51 -7.65
C PHE A 10 -1.69 13.59 -6.72
N HIS A 11 -2.20 12.47 -7.24
CA HIS A 11 -2.84 11.44 -6.40
C HIS A 11 -1.87 10.29 -6.18
N LEU A 12 -1.92 9.69 -5.00
CA LEU A 12 -1.22 8.44 -4.73
C LEU A 12 -1.74 7.33 -5.67
N ALA A 13 -0.83 6.72 -6.40
CA ALA A 13 -1.06 5.58 -7.28
C ALA A 13 0.16 4.68 -7.23
N PRO A 14 0.07 3.37 -7.50
CA PRO A 14 1.24 2.52 -7.42
C PRO A 14 2.21 2.86 -8.56
N PRO A 15 3.52 2.59 -8.42
CA PRO A 15 4.49 2.84 -9.51
C PRO A 15 4.17 2.06 -10.79
N ALA A 16 3.59 0.87 -10.64
CA ALA A 16 3.12 -0.03 -11.69
C ALA A 16 2.00 -0.93 -11.15
N GLY A 17 1.38 -1.76 -12.00
CA GLY A 17 0.42 -2.78 -11.57
C GLY A 17 -0.97 -2.25 -11.20
N TRP A 18 -1.73 -3.07 -10.47
CA TRP A 18 -3.11 -2.80 -10.04
C TRP A 18 -3.15 -2.34 -8.59
N MET A 19 -4.06 -1.41 -8.26
CA MET A 19 -4.35 -0.93 -6.91
C MET A 19 -5.86 -0.84 -6.72
N ASN A 20 -6.33 -1.13 -5.50
CA ASN A 20 -7.72 -0.90 -5.09
C ASN A 20 -7.78 -0.27 -3.69
N ASP A 21 -8.23 -1.02 -2.68
CA ASP A 21 -8.63 -0.50 -1.38
C ASP A 21 -7.48 0.24 -0.67
N PRO A 22 -7.76 1.37 0.00
CA PRO A 22 -6.83 1.93 0.97
C PRO A 22 -6.81 1.08 2.25
N ASN A 23 -5.62 0.84 2.78
CA ASN A 23 -5.40 -0.02 3.93
C ASN A 23 -4.53 0.70 4.97
N GLY A 24 -4.65 0.30 6.23
CA GLY A 24 -3.68 0.67 7.25
C GLY A 24 -3.41 2.17 7.41
N LEU A 25 -4.38 3.04 7.11
CA LEU A 25 -4.17 4.48 7.12
C LEU A 25 -3.93 4.96 8.56
N ILE A 26 -2.75 5.53 8.83
CA ILE A 26 -2.35 5.94 10.18
C ILE A 26 -1.31 7.06 10.14
N TYR A 27 -1.30 7.93 11.16
CA TYR A 27 -0.16 8.78 11.45
C TYR A 27 0.69 8.13 12.54
N PHE A 28 1.93 7.77 12.22
CA PHE A 28 2.82 7.04 13.13
C PHE A 28 4.25 7.57 12.99
N ASN A 29 4.95 7.74 14.11
CA ASN A 29 6.34 8.19 14.18
C ASN A 29 6.68 9.41 13.27
N GLY A 30 5.82 10.43 13.30
CA GLY A 30 6.05 11.68 12.58
C GLY A 30 5.64 11.68 11.10
N ARG A 31 4.99 10.62 10.60
CA ARG A 31 4.61 10.49 9.18
C ARG A 31 3.19 9.96 9.03
N TYR A 32 2.52 10.35 7.95
CA TYR A 32 1.34 9.69 7.44
C TYR A 32 1.76 8.44 6.68
N HIS A 33 1.15 7.30 7.00
CA HIS A 33 1.33 6.03 6.32
C HIS A 33 0.03 5.71 5.56
N ALA A 34 0.18 5.43 4.27
CA ALA A 34 -0.89 4.88 3.45
C ALA A 34 -0.43 3.52 2.94
N PHE A 35 -1.12 2.46 3.38
CA PHE A 35 -1.04 1.17 2.73
C PHE A 35 -2.21 1.03 1.75
N PHE A 36 -2.11 0.08 0.84
CA PHE A 36 -3.15 -0.16 -0.15
C PHE A 36 -3.03 -1.55 -0.75
N GLN A 37 -4.16 -2.14 -1.14
CA GLN A 37 -4.13 -3.38 -1.90
C GLN A 37 -3.43 -3.17 -3.24
N HIS A 38 -2.51 -4.08 -3.57
CA HIS A 38 -1.64 -3.97 -4.73
C HIS A 38 -1.35 -5.33 -5.38
N HIS A 39 -1.42 -5.39 -6.71
CA HIS A 39 -0.86 -6.49 -7.50
C HIS A 39 0.27 -5.97 -8.39
N PRO A 40 1.55 -6.20 -8.03
CA PRO A 40 2.70 -5.57 -8.71
C PRO A 40 2.96 -6.12 -10.12
N ALA A 41 2.56 -7.36 -10.39
CA ALA A 41 2.91 -8.07 -11.62
C ALA A 41 1.91 -7.88 -12.77
N SER A 42 0.73 -7.29 -12.52
CA SER A 42 -0.32 -7.15 -13.53
C SER A 42 -1.18 -5.91 -13.32
N ALA A 43 -1.81 -5.43 -14.40
CA ALA A 43 -2.82 -4.39 -14.37
C ALA A 43 -4.24 -4.93 -14.08
N TYR A 44 -4.34 -6.16 -13.59
CA TYR A 44 -5.58 -6.81 -13.17
C TYR A 44 -5.45 -7.29 -11.73
N GLN A 45 -6.57 -7.59 -11.09
CA GLN A 45 -6.57 -8.23 -9.77
C GLN A 45 -5.82 -9.57 -9.81
N GLY A 46 -5.27 -9.99 -8.67
CA GLY A 46 -4.49 -11.20 -8.50
C GLY A 46 -4.14 -11.42 -7.03
N PRO A 47 -3.04 -12.11 -6.71
CA PRO A 47 -2.56 -12.24 -5.33
C PRO A 47 -2.26 -10.87 -4.72
N MET A 48 -3.04 -10.50 -3.71
CA MET A 48 -2.99 -9.17 -3.11
C MET A 48 -1.77 -9.01 -2.20
N HIS A 49 -1.06 -7.91 -2.39
CA HIS A 49 -0.01 -7.40 -1.51
C HIS A 49 -0.52 -6.11 -0.85
N TRP A 50 0.16 -5.66 0.20
CA TRP A 50 0.01 -4.30 0.70
C TRP A 50 1.17 -3.45 0.19
N GLY A 51 0.89 -2.59 -0.79
CA GLY A 51 1.79 -1.49 -1.12
C GLY A 51 1.84 -0.47 0.02
N HIS A 52 2.90 0.31 0.08
CA HIS A 52 3.13 1.28 1.15
C HIS A 52 3.70 2.58 0.60
N ALA A 53 3.16 3.70 1.07
CA ALA A 53 3.73 5.03 0.87
C ALA A 53 3.66 5.84 2.17
N THR A 54 4.64 6.71 2.37
CA THR A 54 4.66 7.65 3.49
C THR A 54 4.67 9.10 3.02
N SER A 55 4.14 10.00 3.85
CA SER A 55 4.13 11.44 3.59
C SER A 55 4.24 12.23 4.89
N THR A 56 4.77 13.45 4.82
CA THR A 56 4.76 14.40 5.94
C THR A 56 3.61 15.41 5.84
N ASP A 57 2.92 15.49 4.68
CA ASP A 57 1.92 16.53 4.39
C ASP A 57 0.67 16.02 3.68
N MET A 58 0.56 14.70 3.46
CA MET A 58 -0.50 14.01 2.70
C MET A 58 -0.60 14.39 1.21
N LEU A 59 0.33 15.21 0.69
CA LEU A 59 0.38 15.65 -0.70
C LEU A 59 1.54 15.02 -1.44
N HIS A 60 2.73 15.02 -0.84
CA HIS A 60 3.95 14.47 -1.40
C HIS A 60 4.21 13.11 -0.80
N TRP A 61 4.08 12.07 -1.62
CA TRP A 61 4.20 10.68 -1.20
C TRP A 61 5.54 10.09 -1.63
N GLN A 62 6.20 9.42 -0.70
CA GLN A 62 7.36 8.58 -0.95
C GLN A 62 6.90 7.11 -0.95
N HIS A 63 7.17 6.41 -2.05
CA HIS A 63 6.93 4.96 -2.10
C HIS A 63 7.94 4.22 -1.25
N GLU A 64 7.43 3.32 -0.42
CA GLU A 64 8.21 2.43 0.44
C GLU A 64 8.17 1.00 -0.12
N PRO A 65 8.98 0.07 0.42
CA PRO A 65 8.86 -1.35 0.10
C PRO A 65 7.44 -1.87 0.37
N VAL A 66 7.04 -2.90 -0.36
CA VAL A 66 5.79 -3.64 -0.09
C VAL A 66 5.81 -4.12 1.37
N ALA A 67 4.75 -3.82 2.11
CA ALA A 67 4.64 -4.10 3.53
C ALA A 67 4.27 -5.55 3.81
N LEU A 68 3.28 -6.08 3.07
CA LEU A 68 2.82 -7.46 3.17
C LEU A 68 2.79 -8.09 1.78
N ALA A 69 3.35 -9.29 1.66
CA ALA A 69 3.32 -10.10 0.46
C ALA A 69 2.76 -11.49 0.81
N PRO A 70 1.89 -12.06 -0.03
CA PRO A 70 1.36 -13.40 0.20
C PRO A 70 2.49 -14.43 0.17
N GLY A 71 2.49 -15.38 1.10
CA GLY A 71 3.52 -16.42 1.14
C GLY A 71 3.37 -17.45 2.25
N ASP A 72 2.70 -17.11 3.35
CA ASP A 72 2.42 -18.01 4.44
C ASP A 72 1.15 -18.83 4.17
N LYS A 73 0.98 -19.91 4.95
CA LYS A 73 -0.14 -20.84 4.77
C LYS A 73 -1.51 -20.15 4.84
N TYR A 74 -1.62 -19.07 5.61
CA TYR A 74 -2.86 -18.34 5.93
C TYR A 74 -3.13 -17.16 5.01
N ASP A 75 -2.13 -16.67 4.26
CA ASP A 75 -2.25 -15.55 3.32
C ASP A 75 -1.80 -15.90 1.90
N ARG A 76 -1.58 -17.19 1.61
CA ARG A 76 -1.07 -17.69 0.32
C ARG A 76 -1.79 -17.14 -0.92
N ASP A 77 -3.09 -16.85 -0.78
CA ASP A 77 -3.96 -16.40 -1.87
C ASP A 77 -4.10 -14.86 -1.91
N GLY A 78 -3.53 -14.15 -0.93
CA GLY A 78 -3.54 -12.69 -0.84
C GLY A 78 -3.59 -12.17 0.59
N CYS A 79 -2.87 -11.07 0.83
CA CYS A 79 -3.03 -10.23 2.01
C CYS A 79 -4.18 -9.23 1.75
N PHE A 80 -5.39 -9.57 2.19
CA PHE A 80 -6.59 -8.76 1.97
C PHE A 80 -6.64 -7.51 2.87
N SER A 81 -7.72 -6.74 2.74
CA SER A 81 -7.88 -5.43 3.37
C SER A 81 -7.84 -5.48 4.89
N GLY A 82 -7.35 -4.40 5.48
CA GLY A 82 -7.13 -4.31 6.91
C GLY A 82 -6.79 -2.89 7.37
N SER A 83 -6.59 -2.76 8.67
CA SER A 83 -6.33 -1.50 9.37
C SER A 83 -4.94 -1.47 9.99
N ALA A 84 -4.54 -0.32 10.50
CA ALA A 84 -3.32 -0.16 11.27
C ALA A 84 -3.65 0.56 12.57
N VAL A 85 -2.96 0.18 13.63
CA VAL A 85 -3.07 0.79 14.95
C VAL A 85 -1.69 1.03 15.54
N ASP A 86 -1.57 2.07 16.34
CA ASP A 86 -0.44 2.25 17.24
C ASP A 86 -0.74 1.41 18.50
N ASP A 87 -0.02 0.30 18.63
CA ASP A 87 -0.11 -0.63 19.75
C ASP A 87 1.08 -0.35 20.70
N ASP A 88 0.87 0.59 21.62
CA ASP A 88 1.87 1.02 22.61
C ASP A 88 3.25 1.36 22.02
N GLY A 89 3.28 2.10 20.89
CA GLY A 89 4.50 2.50 20.19
C GLY A 89 4.97 1.50 19.14
N VAL A 90 4.19 0.45 18.88
CA VAL A 90 4.43 -0.53 17.81
C VAL A 90 3.39 -0.32 16.71
N LEU A 91 3.84 -0.11 15.48
CA LEU A 91 2.93 -0.09 14.33
C LEU A 91 2.45 -1.52 14.04
N SER A 92 1.18 -1.78 14.32
CA SER A 92 0.55 -3.08 14.14
C SER A 92 -0.44 -3.03 12.97
N LEU A 93 -0.30 -3.96 12.03
CA LEU A 93 -1.21 -4.14 10.89
C LEU A 93 -2.17 -5.29 11.19
N ILE A 94 -3.47 -5.08 11.01
CA ILE A 94 -4.56 -6.01 11.35
C ILE A 94 -5.49 -6.27 10.17
#